data_AF-A0A928LKK5-F1
#
_entry.id   AF-A0A928LKK5-F1
#
_cell.length_a   1.000
_cell.length_b   1.000
_cell.length_c   1.000
_cell.angle_alpha   90.00
_cell.angle_beta   90.00
_cell.angle_gamma   90.00
#
_symmetry.space_group_name_H-M   'P 1'
#
loop_
_entity.id
_entity.type
_entity.pdbx_description
1 polymer ?
#
loop_
_entity_poly.entity_id
_entity_poly.type
_entity_poly.pdbx_seq_one_letter_code
_entity_poly.pdbx_strand_id
1 'polypeptide(L)'
;MSILEVLSKLWIDSGFASLTWQAGAMIIISLVLIYLAIVKKFEPLLLLPIAFGMLLANLPISGVYHPELFQAVEGHINYSRILSEGGLLDFLYLGVKLGIYPSLIFMGVGAMTDFGPLLSRPSSLLLGGAAQLGIYTALLLATLFGFDNLAAASIAIIGGADGPTAIYLTSKLKPEILPAIAIAAYSYMALIPIIQPPIMRLLTTKKEREIVMTEGRKVSKTEKIIFPIVITIFCVFLLPSVAPLIGMLMLGNLFKECGVTDRLSDTAQNALMNIVTIFLGVSVGATAVGEKFLALDTILIIVLGLVAFAFSTVGGVLFGKLMCFITKGKINPLIGAAGVSAVPMAARVAHREGQKANPKNFLLMHAMGPNVAGVIGSAVAAGFLLAVFGK
;
A
#
# COMPACT_ATOMS: atom_id res chain seq x y z
N MET A 1 -51.46 17.04 1.99
CA MET A 1 -50.35 17.05 2.94
C MET A 1 -50.29 18.42 3.59
N SER A 2 -50.50 18.51 4.90
CA SER A 2 -50.32 19.75 5.65
C SER A 2 -48.83 20.11 5.73
N ILE A 3 -48.48 21.39 5.92
CA ILE A 3 -47.08 21.81 6.12
C ILE A 3 -46.46 21.05 7.32
N LEU A 4 -47.25 20.76 8.35
CA LEU A 4 -46.82 20.00 9.52
C LEU A 4 -46.48 18.54 9.17
N GLU A 5 -47.25 17.90 8.29
CA GLU A 5 -46.97 16.55 7.79
C GLU A 5 -45.70 16.52 6.92
N VAL A 6 -45.49 17.56 6.09
CA VAL A 6 -44.27 17.68 5.26
C VAL A 6 -43.04 17.86 6.15
N LEU A 7 -43.10 18.70 7.18
CA LEU A 7 -42.01 18.90 8.12
C LEU A 7 -41.74 17.67 8.98
N SER A 8 -42.79 16.99 9.45
CA SER A 8 -42.66 15.72 10.19
C SER A 8 -42.02 14.64 9.31
N LYS A 9 -42.46 14.51 8.06
CA LYS A 9 -41.89 13.56 7.10
C LYS A 9 -40.43 13.90 6.75
N LEU A 10 -40.11 15.17 6.51
CA LEU A 10 -38.74 15.63 6.30
C LEU A 10 -37.84 15.33 7.51
N TRP A 11 -38.36 15.45 8.73
CA TRP A 11 -37.59 15.14 9.94
C TRP A 11 -37.34 13.64 10.07
N ILE A 12 -38.37 12.80 9.88
CA ILE A 12 -38.27 11.33 9.94
C ILE A 12 -37.35 10.79 8.83
N ASP A 13 -37.48 11.32 7.61
CA ASP A 13 -36.66 10.93 6.47
C ASP A 13 -35.27 11.60 6.49
N SER A 14 -34.99 12.49 7.45
CA SER A 14 -33.69 13.15 7.57
C SER A 14 -32.64 12.21 8.17
N GLY A 15 -31.40 12.38 7.72
CA GLY A 15 -30.26 11.69 8.33
C GLY A 15 -30.05 12.04 9.81
N PHE A 16 -30.62 13.13 10.31
CA PHE A 16 -30.52 13.50 11.73
C PHE A 16 -31.32 12.57 12.64
N ALA A 17 -32.47 12.05 12.18
CA ALA A 17 -33.33 11.17 12.97
C ALA A 17 -32.82 9.71 13.03
N SER A 18 -31.94 9.33 12.11
CA SER A 18 -31.40 7.97 11.96
C SER A 18 -29.91 7.85 12.35
N LEU A 19 -29.35 8.88 12.97
CA LEU A 19 -27.94 8.90 13.35
C LEU A 19 -27.67 7.93 14.51
N THR A 20 -26.92 6.87 14.23
CA THR A 20 -26.39 5.97 15.25
C THR A 20 -25.12 6.55 15.88
N TRP A 21 -24.78 6.13 17.10
CA TRP A 21 -23.56 6.60 17.77
C TRP A 21 -22.29 6.17 17.01
N GLN A 22 -22.30 4.98 16.39
CA GLN A 22 -21.20 4.48 15.57
C GLN A 22 -20.98 5.36 14.33
N ALA A 23 -22.06 5.72 13.63
CA ALA A 23 -22.02 6.64 12.50
C ALA A 23 -21.49 8.01 12.92
N GLY A 24 -21.97 8.54 14.06
CA GLY A 24 -21.47 9.79 14.65
C GLY A 24 -19.97 9.75 14.96
N ALA A 25 -19.48 8.67 15.57
CA ALA A 25 -18.05 8.47 15.86
C ALA A 25 -17.21 8.42 14.58
N MET A 26 -17.68 7.72 13.54
CA MET A 26 -16.99 7.66 12.25
C MET A 26 -16.97 9.00 11.52
N ILE A 27 -18.03 9.80 11.62
CA ILE A 27 -18.03 11.17 11.10
C ILE A 27 -16.91 11.97 11.79
N ILE A 28 -16.78 11.88 13.12
CA ILE A 28 -15.70 12.57 13.85
C ILE A 28 -14.32 12.08 13.38
N ILE A 29 -14.11 10.76 13.27
CA ILE A 29 -12.85 10.18 12.79
C ILE A 29 -12.54 10.67 11.37
N SER A 30 -13.52 10.67 10.48
CA SER A 30 -13.36 11.15 9.10
C SER A 30 -12.94 12.62 9.04
N LEU A 31 -13.52 13.47 9.90
CA LEU A 31 -13.14 14.90 10.01
C LEU A 31 -11.71 15.07 10.55
N VAL A 32 -11.29 14.24 11.50
CA VAL A 32 -9.91 14.21 12.00
C VAL A 32 -8.94 13.81 10.88
N LEU A 33 -9.26 12.77 10.10
CA LEU A 33 -8.43 12.34 8.97
C LEU A 33 -8.37 13.40 7.86
N ILE A 34 -9.48 14.10 7.57
CA ILE A 34 -9.52 15.25 6.66
C ILE A 34 -8.58 16.36 7.18
N TYR A 35 -8.62 16.67 8.48
CA TYR A 35 -7.72 17.65 9.09
C TYR A 35 -6.25 17.23 8.95
N LEU A 36 -5.92 15.97 9.21
CA LEU A 36 -4.56 15.45 9.05
C LEU A 36 -4.08 15.53 7.60
N ALA A 37 -4.95 15.21 6.64
CA ALA A 37 -4.64 15.31 5.21
C ALA A 37 -4.42 16.77 4.77
N ILE A 38 -5.28 17.71 5.20
CA ILE A 38 -5.22 19.10 4.73
C ILE A 38 -4.18 19.92 5.49
N VAL A 39 -4.25 19.93 6.83
CA VAL A 39 -3.44 20.82 7.67
C VAL A 39 -2.07 20.23 7.93
N LYS A 40 -2.00 18.93 8.22
CA LYS A 40 -0.74 18.26 8.49
C LYS A 40 -0.08 17.66 7.24
N LYS A 41 -0.79 17.63 6.10
CA LYS A 41 -0.31 17.11 4.81
C LYS A 41 0.15 15.64 4.87
N PHE A 42 -0.56 14.83 5.65
CA PHE A 42 -0.32 13.38 5.75
C PHE A 42 -0.90 12.70 4.51
N GLU A 43 -0.03 12.26 3.59
CA GLU A 43 -0.38 11.57 2.33
C GLU A 43 -1.69 12.09 1.68
N PRO A 44 -1.79 13.40 1.40
CA PRO A 44 -3.06 14.06 1.12
C PRO A 44 -3.74 13.53 -0.15
N LEU A 45 -2.98 13.03 -1.12
CA LEU A 45 -3.51 12.49 -2.37
C LEU A 45 -4.38 11.24 -2.16
N LEU A 46 -4.12 10.48 -1.09
CA LEU A 46 -4.84 9.24 -0.77
C LEU A 46 -5.71 9.40 0.48
N LEU A 47 -5.18 10.01 1.54
CA LEU A 47 -5.87 10.12 2.82
C LEU A 47 -7.13 10.98 2.72
N LEU A 48 -7.11 12.06 1.92
CA LEU A 48 -8.27 12.95 1.78
C LEU A 48 -9.44 12.24 1.08
N PRO A 49 -9.27 11.61 -0.12
CA PRO A 49 -10.33 10.80 -0.71
C PRO A 49 -10.85 9.68 0.18
N ILE A 50 -9.96 8.98 0.92
CA ILE A 50 -10.36 7.92 1.88
C ILE A 50 -11.22 8.49 3.00
N ALA A 51 -10.78 9.58 3.63
CA ALA A 51 -11.52 10.21 4.70
C ALA A 51 -12.88 10.73 4.22
N PHE A 52 -12.95 11.26 2.99
CA PHE A 52 -14.21 11.71 2.40
C PHE A 52 -15.15 10.53 2.07
N GLY A 53 -14.62 9.43 1.54
CA GLY A 53 -15.41 8.20 1.35
C GLY A 53 -15.97 7.65 2.66
N MET A 54 -15.16 7.67 3.73
CA MET A 54 -15.58 7.29 5.08
C MET A 54 -16.69 8.20 5.60
N LEU A 55 -16.58 9.51 5.37
CA LEU A 55 -17.64 10.46 5.73
C LEU A 55 -18.95 10.09 5.01
N LEU A 56 -18.91 9.92 3.67
CA LEU A 56 -20.09 9.62 2.86
C LEU A 56 -20.80 8.33 3.31
N ALA A 57 -20.05 7.26 3.59
CA ALA A 57 -20.64 5.98 4.00
C ALA A 57 -21.23 5.97 5.41
N ASN A 58 -20.87 6.93 6.26
CA ASN A 58 -21.40 7.04 7.62
C ASN A 58 -22.42 8.17 7.77
N LEU A 59 -22.78 8.89 6.69
CA LEU A 59 -23.93 9.78 6.69
C LEU A 59 -25.23 8.95 6.61
N PRO A 60 -26.16 9.07 7.57
CA PRO A 60 -27.36 8.24 7.61
C PRO A 60 -28.26 8.45 6.39
N ILE A 61 -28.89 7.37 5.91
CA ILE A 61 -29.83 7.36 4.77
C ILE A 61 -29.17 7.81 3.44
N SER A 62 -27.83 7.81 3.35
CA SER A 62 -27.14 8.24 2.13
C SER A 62 -27.34 7.29 0.94
N GLY A 63 -27.51 5.98 1.20
CA GLY A 63 -27.70 4.95 0.16
C GLY A 63 -26.54 4.86 -0.85
N VAL A 64 -25.37 5.43 -0.51
CA VAL A 64 -24.23 5.50 -1.44
C VAL A 64 -23.38 4.24 -1.45
N TYR A 65 -23.38 3.47 -0.36
CA TYR A 65 -22.65 2.22 -0.18
C TYR A 65 -23.45 1.24 0.67
N HIS A 66 -23.51 -0.02 0.25
CA HIS A 66 -24.27 -1.10 0.87
C HIS A 66 -23.35 -2.30 1.14
N PRO A 67 -22.75 -2.39 2.35
CA PRO A 67 -21.82 -3.47 2.71
C PRO A 67 -22.38 -4.88 2.52
N GLU A 68 -23.69 -5.04 2.70
CA GLU A 68 -24.44 -6.29 2.56
C GLU A 68 -24.43 -6.84 1.13
N LEU A 69 -24.30 -6.00 0.10
CA LEU A 69 -24.23 -6.44 -1.29
C LEU A 69 -22.91 -7.16 -1.63
N PHE A 70 -21.88 -6.95 -0.81
CA PHE A 70 -20.55 -7.55 -0.99
C PHE A 70 -20.30 -8.74 -0.05
N GLN A 71 -21.30 -9.19 0.70
CA GLN A 71 -21.21 -10.41 1.48
C GLN A 71 -21.39 -11.61 0.54
N ALA A 72 -20.47 -12.57 0.65
CA ALA A 72 -20.55 -13.79 -0.14
C ALA A 72 -21.71 -14.66 0.37
N VAL A 73 -22.62 -15.04 -0.51
CA VAL A 73 -23.65 -16.04 -0.25
C VAL A 73 -23.19 -17.31 -0.96
N GLU A 74 -23.06 -18.42 -0.23
CA GLU A 74 -22.50 -19.68 -0.76
C GLU A 74 -21.08 -19.54 -1.38
N GLY A 75 -20.25 -18.65 -0.81
CA GLY A 75 -18.87 -18.44 -1.26
C GLY A 75 -18.71 -17.53 -2.48
N HIS A 76 -19.81 -17.01 -3.04
CA HIS A 76 -19.75 -16.10 -4.19
C HIS A 76 -20.48 -14.77 -3.93
N ILE A 77 -19.92 -13.69 -4.45
CA ILE A 77 -20.58 -12.38 -4.45
C ILE A 77 -21.62 -12.38 -5.58
N ASN A 78 -22.86 -12.02 -5.26
CA ASN A 78 -23.91 -11.90 -6.26
C ASN A 78 -23.79 -10.54 -6.98
N TYR A 79 -23.04 -10.53 -8.08
CA TYR A 79 -22.86 -9.34 -8.89
C TYR A 79 -24.15 -8.82 -9.52
N SER A 80 -25.16 -9.67 -9.79
CA SER A 80 -26.42 -9.17 -10.36
C SER A 80 -27.17 -8.27 -9.38
N ARG A 81 -27.13 -8.62 -8.09
CA ARG A 81 -27.74 -7.82 -7.03
C ARG A 81 -27.07 -6.46 -6.87
N ILE A 82 -25.74 -6.39 -7.00
CA ILE A 82 -25.01 -5.11 -7.00
C ILE A 82 -25.45 -4.24 -8.18
N LEU A 83 -25.66 -4.83 -9.36
CA LEU A 83 -26.09 -4.08 -10.53
C LEU A 83 -27.52 -3.54 -10.41
N SER A 84 -28.40 -4.21 -9.65
CA SER A 84 -29.80 -3.79 -9.48
C SER A 84 -30.04 -2.87 -8.27
N GLU A 85 -29.30 -3.07 -7.18
CA GLU A 85 -29.53 -2.39 -5.89
C GLU A 85 -28.39 -1.46 -5.46
N GLY A 86 -27.26 -1.48 -6.17
CA GLY A 86 -26.06 -0.73 -5.79
C GLY A 86 -26.18 0.79 -5.95
N GLY A 87 -25.57 1.51 -5.02
CA GLY A 87 -25.32 2.94 -5.07
C GLY A 87 -24.00 3.28 -5.79
N LEU A 88 -23.70 4.58 -5.89
CA LEU A 88 -22.51 5.08 -6.59
C LEU A 88 -21.20 4.45 -6.08
N LEU A 89 -21.01 4.36 -4.77
CA LEU A 89 -19.76 3.85 -4.20
C LEU A 89 -19.68 2.32 -4.27
N ASP A 90 -20.82 1.62 -4.37
CA ASP A 90 -20.85 0.19 -4.65
C ASP A 90 -20.25 -0.10 -6.04
N PHE A 91 -20.65 0.67 -7.06
CA PHE A 91 -20.10 0.54 -8.41
C PHE A 91 -18.61 0.88 -8.47
N LEU A 92 -18.16 1.95 -7.79
CA LEU A 92 -16.73 2.27 -7.71
C LEU A 92 -15.96 1.18 -6.96
N TYR A 93 -16.54 0.60 -5.91
CA TYR A 93 -15.89 -0.45 -5.13
C TYR A 93 -15.68 -1.75 -5.92
N LEU A 94 -16.43 -2.01 -6.99
CA LEU A 94 -16.14 -3.10 -7.93
C LEU A 94 -14.72 -2.99 -8.50
N GLY A 95 -14.21 -1.78 -8.74
CA GLY A 95 -12.83 -1.61 -9.21
C GLY A 95 -11.77 -2.09 -8.20
N VAL A 96 -12.09 -2.03 -6.90
CA VAL A 96 -11.25 -2.59 -5.82
C VAL A 96 -11.41 -4.11 -5.75
N LYS A 97 -12.66 -4.60 -5.72
CA LYS A 97 -12.98 -6.04 -5.60
C LYS A 97 -12.47 -6.89 -6.76
N LEU A 98 -12.61 -6.35 -7.97
CA LEU A 98 -12.12 -7.02 -9.18
C LEU A 98 -10.60 -6.90 -9.32
N GLY A 99 -9.94 -6.08 -8.50
CA GLY A 99 -8.49 -5.87 -8.55
C GLY A 99 -8.04 -4.94 -9.68
N ILE A 100 -8.96 -4.18 -10.28
CA ILE A 100 -8.69 -3.26 -11.39
C ILE A 100 -7.87 -2.07 -10.91
N TYR A 101 -8.30 -1.39 -9.86
CA TYR A 101 -7.63 -0.17 -9.39
C TYR A 101 -6.22 -0.42 -8.86
N PRO A 102 -5.96 -1.44 -8.01
CA PRO A 102 -4.59 -1.76 -7.61
C PRO A 102 -3.66 -2.04 -8.80
N SER A 103 -4.14 -2.79 -9.79
CA SER A 103 -3.40 -3.13 -11.01
C SER A 103 -3.06 -1.89 -11.85
N LEU A 104 -4.01 -0.96 -12.01
CA LEU A 104 -3.78 0.30 -12.72
C LEU A 104 -2.84 1.24 -11.96
N ILE A 105 -2.92 1.28 -10.62
CA ILE A 105 -1.94 2.03 -9.81
C ILE A 105 -0.55 1.44 -9.98
N PHE A 106 -0.42 0.11 -9.97
CA PHE A 106 0.85 -0.57 -10.23
C PHE A 106 1.43 -0.18 -11.60
N MET A 107 0.60 -0.04 -12.64
CA MET A 107 1.04 0.48 -13.93
C MET A 107 1.62 1.89 -13.82
N GLY A 108 0.94 2.83 -13.18
CA GLY A 108 1.47 4.18 -13.03
C GLY A 108 2.72 4.23 -12.14
N VAL A 109 2.81 3.40 -11.09
CA VAL A 109 4.04 3.22 -10.28
C VAL A 109 5.19 2.73 -11.17
N GLY A 110 4.93 1.78 -12.06
CA GLY A 110 5.89 1.30 -13.04
C GLY A 110 6.41 2.38 -13.98
N ALA A 111 5.50 3.23 -14.46
CA ALA A 111 5.81 4.34 -15.36
C ALA A 111 6.62 5.46 -14.68
N MET A 112 6.41 5.73 -13.39
CA MET A 112 7.22 6.72 -12.65
C MET A 112 8.56 6.18 -12.15
N THR A 113 8.68 4.86 -11.93
CA THR A 113 9.85 4.26 -11.29
C THR A 113 11.06 4.19 -12.23
N ASP A 114 12.25 4.57 -11.76
CA ASP A 114 13.52 4.29 -12.45
C ASP A 114 14.15 3.02 -11.87
N PHE A 115 14.27 1.98 -12.71
CA PHE A 115 14.89 0.71 -12.34
C PHE A 115 16.41 0.71 -12.57
N GLY A 116 16.98 1.79 -13.11
CA GLY A 116 18.42 1.97 -13.30
C GLY A 116 19.23 1.70 -12.01
N PRO A 117 18.88 2.30 -10.86
CA PRO A 117 19.49 1.97 -9.57
C PRO A 117 19.54 0.47 -9.25
N LEU A 118 18.42 -0.24 -9.45
CA LEU A 118 18.31 -1.67 -9.18
C LEU A 118 19.19 -2.49 -10.15
N LEU A 119 19.11 -2.19 -11.44
CA LEU A 119 19.88 -2.85 -12.50
C LEU A 119 21.40 -2.63 -12.33
N SER A 120 21.79 -1.42 -11.92
CA SER A 120 23.19 -1.10 -11.67
C SER A 120 23.81 -1.93 -10.54
N ARG A 121 22.97 -2.41 -9.60
CA ARG A 121 23.35 -3.23 -8.45
C ARG A 121 22.28 -4.28 -8.12
N PRO A 122 22.25 -5.40 -8.85
CA PRO A 122 21.23 -6.43 -8.68
C PRO A 122 21.17 -7.04 -7.27
N SER A 123 22.29 -7.01 -6.53
CA SER A 123 22.32 -7.44 -5.13
C SER A 123 21.35 -6.66 -4.21
N SER A 124 20.89 -5.48 -4.65
CA SER A 124 19.85 -4.71 -3.96
C SER A 124 18.49 -5.44 -3.91
N LEU A 125 18.24 -6.41 -4.81
CA LEU A 125 17.07 -7.28 -4.75
C LEU A 125 16.98 -8.02 -3.41
N LEU A 126 18.12 -8.44 -2.86
CA LEU A 126 18.18 -9.16 -1.59
C LEU A 126 17.76 -8.27 -0.41
N LEU A 127 18.05 -6.97 -0.47
CA LEU A 127 17.61 -6.01 0.56
C LEU A 127 16.09 -5.81 0.51
N GLY A 128 15.51 -5.74 -0.69
CA GLY A 128 14.05 -5.71 -0.87
C GLY A 128 13.37 -7.00 -0.38
N GLY A 129 14.00 -8.15 -0.61
CA GLY A 129 13.55 -9.44 -0.07
C GLY A 129 13.63 -9.51 1.46
N ALA A 130 14.74 -9.09 2.05
CA ALA A 130 14.91 -9.06 3.50
C ALA A 130 13.96 -8.09 4.21
N ALA A 131 13.57 -7.00 3.54
CA ALA A 131 12.57 -6.07 4.06
C ALA A 131 11.17 -6.70 4.18
N GLN A 132 10.90 -7.82 3.49
CA GLN A 132 9.63 -8.56 3.65
C GLN A 132 9.54 -9.32 4.98
N LEU A 133 10.56 -9.27 5.85
CA LEU A 133 10.52 -9.84 7.19
C LEU A 133 9.30 -9.37 8.00
N GLY A 134 8.88 -8.12 7.83
CA GLY A 134 7.69 -7.61 8.53
C GLY A 134 6.40 -8.28 8.08
N ILE A 135 6.29 -8.74 6.82
CA ILE A 135 5.13 -9.52 6.37
C ILE A 135 5.04 -10.81 7.17
N TYR A 136 6.13 -11.57 7.23
CA TYR A 136 6.14 -12.85 7.95
C TYR A 136 5.98 -12.67 9.46
N THR A 137 6.56 -11.61 10.02
CA THR A 137 6.38 -11.28 11.45
C THR A 137 4.91 -10.98 11.75
N ALA A 138 4.25 -10.18 10.92
CA ALA A 138 2.83 -9.88 11.07
C ALA A 138 1.94 -11.10 10.87
N LEU A 139 2.27 -11.99 9.93
CA LEU A 139 1.57 -13.26 9.76
C LEU A 139 1.63 -14.08 11.06
N LEU A 140 2.84 -14.28 11.60
CA LEU A 140 3.04 -15.05 12.83
C LEU A 140 2.30 -14.42 14.01
N LEU A 141 2.43 -13.10 14.19
CA LEU A 141 1.75 -12.41 15.28
C LEU A 141 0.23 -12.48 15.14
N ALA A 142 -0.33 -12.26 13.95
CA ALA A 142 -1.76 -12.35 13.72
C ALA A 142 -2.30 -13.75 14.04
N THR A 143 -1.59 -14.81 13.62
CA THR A 143 -1.95 -16.19 13.98
C THR A 143 -1.87 -16.43 15.49
N LEU A 144 -0.85 -15.90 16.17
CA LEU A 144 -0.70 -16.01 17.63
C LEU A 144 -1.81 -15.28 18.40
N PHE A 145 -2.30 -14.16 17.87
CA PHE A 145 -3.44 -13.43 18.43
C PHE A 145 -4.82 -14.04 18.05
N GLY A 146 -4.84 -15.18 17.36
CA GLY A 146 -6.05 -15.94 17.09
C GLY A 146 -6.84 -15.54 15.84
N PHE A 147 -6.26 -14.71 14.96
CA PHE A 147 -6.89 -14.44 13.67
C PHE A 147 -6.90 -15.71 12.80
N ASP A 148 -7.98 -15.90 12.04
CA ASP A 148 -8.06 -16.96 11.03
C ASP A 148 -6.97 -16.78 9.94
N ASN A 149 -6.66 -17.84 9.20
CA ASN A 149 -5.58 -17.81 8.21
C ASN A 149 -5.75 -16.74 7.11
N LEU A 150 -6.99 -16.48 6.67
CA LEU A 150 -7.27 -15.47 5.64
C LEU A 150 -7.10 -14.06 6.19
N ALA A 151 -7.56 -13.83 7.41
CA ALA A 151 -7.35 -12.58 8.14
C ALA A 151 -5.86 -12.36 8.42
N ALA A 152 -5.14 -13.37 8.93
CA ALA A 152 -3.72 -13.29 9.22
C ALA A 152 -2.88 -13.00 7.97
N ALA A 153 -3.16 -13.64 6.83
CA ALA A 153 -2.51 -13.36 5.55
C ALA A 153 -2.79 -11.93 5.04
N SER A 154 -4.00 -11.43 5.26
CA SER A 154 -4.37 -10.05 4.90
C SER A 154 -3.72 -9.01 5.83
N ILE A 155 -3.56 -9.31 7.12
CA ILE A 155 -2.84 -8.44 8.07
C ILE A 155 -1.34 -8.44 7.74
N ALA A 156 -0.80 -9.61 7.38
CA ALA A 156 0.60 -9.80 7.06
C ALA A 156 1.09 -8.83 6.00
N ILE A 157 0.33 -8.66 4.90
CA ILE A 157 0.78 -7.86 3.76
C ILE A 157 0.92 -6.36 4.08
N ILE A 158 0.34 -5.86 5.18
CA ILE A 158 0.60 -4.49 5.68
C ILE A 158 2.10 -4.28 5.88
N GLY A 159 2.82 -5.31 6.33
CA GLY A 159 4.28 -5.28 6.52
C GLY A 159 5.06 -4.98 5.25
N GLY A 160 4.49 -5.24 4.07
CA GLY A 160 5.09 -4.87 2.80
C GLY A 160 5.22 -3.35 2.62
N ALA A 161 4.38 -2.57 3.32
CA ALA A 161 4.21 -1.12 3.16
C ALA A 161 3.77 -0.68 1.75
N ASP A 162 3.01 -1.56 1.08
CA ASP A 162 2.53 -1.39 -0.28
C ASP A 162 0.99 -1.36 -0.28
N GLY A 163 0.42 -0.17 -0.26
CA GLY A 163 -1.04 0.02 -0.17
C GLY A 163 -1.82 -0.72 -1.26
N PRO A 164 -1.53 -0.53 -2.56
CA PRO A 164 -2.26 -1.23 -3.62
C PRO A 164 -2.15 -2.76 -3.52
N THR A 165 -0.97 -3.30 -3.20
CA THR A 165 -0.81 -4.75 -2.99
C THR A 165 -1.61 -5.25 -1.79
N ALA A 166 -1.60 -4.50 -0.68
CA ALA A 166 -2.35 -4.84 0.53
C ALA A 166 -3.87 -4.86 0.26
N ILE A 167 -4.36 -3.87 -0.51
CA ILE A 167 -5.74 -3.79 -0.95
C ILE A 167 -6.10 -4.97 -1.86
N TYR A 168 -5.24 -5.28 -2.84
CA TYR A 168 -5.47 -6.37 -3.78
C TYR A 168 -5.57 -7.73 -3.08
N LEU A 169 -4.63 -8.05 -2.20
CA LEU A 169 -4.62 -9.33 -1.49
C LEU A 169 -5.86 -9.45 -0.59
N THR A 170 -6.13 -8.41 0.20
CA THR A 170 -7.22 -8.42 1.18
C THR A 170 -8.59 -8.43 0.51
N SER A 171 -8.75 -7.76 -0.64
CA SER A 171 -10.02 -7.79 -1.37
C SER A 171 -10.39 -9.18 -1.88
N LYS A 172 -9.40 -10.06 -2.08
CA LYS A 172 -9.54 -11.46 -2.46
C LYS A 172 -9.65 -12.41 -1.27
N LEU A 173 -8.84 -12.21 -0.21
CA LEU A 173 -8.77 -13.14 0.92
C LEU A 173 -9.81 -12.86 2.01
N LYS A 174 -9.86 -11.62 2.50
CA LYS A 174 -10.74 -11.24 3.63
C LYS A 174 -11.33 -9.84 3.42
N PRO A 175 -12.28 -9.68 2.48
CA PRO A 175 -13.07 -8.48 2.23
C PRO A 175 -13.45 -7.62 3.45
N GLU A 176 -13.84 -8.26 4.54
CA GLU A 176 -14.46 -7.62 5.70
C GLU A 176 -13.49 -6.71 6.47
N ILE A 177 -12.20 -7.03 6.45
CA ILE A 177 -11.15 -6.28 7.16
C ILE A 177 -10.34 -5.36 6.23
N LEU A 178 -10.72 -5.28 4.94
CA LEU A 178 -10.13 -4.36 3.97
C LEU A 178 -10.06 -2.89 4.44
N PRO A 179 -11.11 -2.31 5.07
CA PRO A 179 -11.06 -0.91 5.49
C PRO A 179 -9.95 -0.68 6.52
N ALA A 180 -9.85 -1.57 7.52
CA ALA A 180 -8.83 -1.54 8.55
C ALA A 180 -7.42 -1.64 7.95
N ILE A 181 -7.23 -2.58 7.02
CA ILE A 181 -5.94 -2.81 6.35
C ILE A 181 -5.54 -1.62 5.49
N ALA A 182 -6.45 -1.06 4.71
CA ALA A 182 -6.15 0.06 3.82
C ALA A 182 -5.81 1.32 4.61
N ILE A 183 -6.57 1.61 5.68
CA ILE A 183 -6.27 2.74 6.57
C ILE A 183 -4.93 2.53 7.27
N ALA A 184 -4.65 1.33 7.79
CA ALA A 184 -3.36 1.01 8.39
C ALA A 184 -2.21 1.20 7.38
N ALA A 185 -2.30 0.59 6.20
CA ALA A 185 -1.27 0.66 5.16
C ALA A 185 -0.92 2.11 4.78
N TYR A 186 -1.91 2.94 4.43
CA TYR A 186 -1.63 4.32 4.02
C TYR A 186 -1.28 5.25 5.18
N SER A 187 -1.86 5.06 6.37
CA SER A 187 -1.48 5.85 7.54
C SER A 187 -0.01 5.60 7.90
N TYR A 188 0.47 4.37 7.80
CA TYR A 188 1.85 4.03 8.12
C TYR A 188 2.85 4.49 7.10
N MET A 189 2.47 4.56 5.82
CA MET A 189 3.30 5.21 4.79
C MET A 189 3.61 6.67 5.11
N ALA A 190 2.68 7.40 5.75
CA ALA A 190 2.94 8.76 6.24
C ALA A 190 3.88 8.79 7.47
N LEU A 191 3.88 7.73 8.28
CA LEU A 191 4.67 7.64 9.52
C LEU A 191 6.10 7.13 9.31
N ILE A 192 6.47 6.73 8.09
CA ILE A 192 7.83 6.25 7.74
C ILE A 192 8.94 7.19 8.23
N PRO A 193 8.88 8.52 8.03
CA PRO A 193 9.91 9.44 8.50
C PRO A 193 10.04 9.52 10.02
N ILE A 194 9.05 8.98 10.76
CA ILE A 194 9.02 8.94 12.23
C ILE A 194 9.49 7.55 12.71
N ILE A 195 9.02 6.47 12.08
CA ILE A 195 9.27 5.10 12.53
C ILE A 195 10.66 4.60 12.11
N GLN A 196 11.09 4.85 10.86
CA GLN A 196 12.35 4.29 10.38
C GLN A 196 13.59 4.88 11.08
N PRO A 197 13.73 6.22 11.25
CA PRO A 197 14.98 6.77 11.76
C PRO A 197 15.42 6.26 13.15
N PRO A 198 14.53 6.10 14.16
CA PRO A 198 14.89 5.50 15.43
C PRO A 198 15.48 4.09 15.28
N ILE A 199 14.84 3.24 14.47
CA ILE A 199 15.29 1.86 14.22
C ILE A 199 16.65 1.86 13.53
N MET A 200 16.82 2.71 12.50
CA MET A 200 18.09 2.85 11.79
C MET A 200 19.22 3.24 12.74
N ARG A 201 18.98 4.21 13.63
CA ARG A 201 19.99 4.68 14.60
C ARG A 201 20.29 3.65 15.69
N LEU A 202 19.29 2.87 16.10
CA LEU A 202 19.43 1.82 17.09
C LEU A 202 20.29 0.66 16.55
N LEU A 203 20.04 0.24 15.32
CA LEU A 203 20.69 -0.92 14.72
C LEU A 203 22.03 -0.62 14.03
N THR A 204 22.30 0.64 13.67
CA THR A 204 23.53 1.03 12.96
C THR A 204 24.44 1.94 13.78
N THR A 205 25.75 1.74 13.65
CA THR A 205 26.76 2.62 14.24
C THR A 205 26.99 3.86 13.38
N LYS A 206 27.56 4.93 13.96
CA LYS A 206 27.89 6.13 13.18
C LYS A 206 28.86 5.84 12.03
N LYS A 207 29.87 4.99 12.28
CA LYS A 207 30.85 4.57 11.26
C LYS A 207 30.19 3.90 10.06
N GLU A 208 29.22 3.01 10.29
CA GLU A 208 28.45 2.37 9.21
C GLU A 208 27.61 3.37 8.41
N ARG A 209 27.02 4.36 9.09
CA ARG A 209 26.18 5.39 8.46
C ARG A 209 26.99 6.36 7.59
N GLU A 210 28.26 6.58 7.93
CA GLU A 210 29.17 7.48 7.20
C GLU A 210 29.76 6.82 5.94
N ILE A 211 29.54 5.51 5.71
CA ILE A 211 30.02 4.79 4.52
C ILE A 211 29.49 5.45 3.25
N VAL A 212 30.42 5.92 2.41
CA VAL A 212 30.12 6.45 1.07
C VAL A 212 30.04 5.29 0.10
N MET A 213 28.91 5.18 -0.59
CA MET A 213 28.72 4.16 -1.61
C MET A 213 29.38 4.59 -2.92
N THR A 214 29.98 3.66 -3.64
CA THR A 214 30.52 3.92 -4.98
C THR A 214 29.39 4.12 -5.98
N GLU A 215 29.65 4.68 -7.15
CA GLU A 215 28.65 4.70 -8.22
C GLU A 215 28.39 3.29 -8.77
N GLY A 216 27.14 3.05 -9.21
CA GLY A 216 26.77 1.81 -9.87
C GLY A 216 27.35 1.74 -11.28
N ARG A 217 27.29 0.57 -11.92
CA ARG A 217 27.64 0.46 -13.34
C ARG A 217 26.63 1.22 -14.20
N LYS A 218 27.06 1.66 -15.39
CA LYS A 218 26.15 2.19 -16.40
C LYS A 218 25.23 1.06 -16.90
N VAL A 219 23.94 1.33 -16.90
CA VAL A 219 22.90 0.41 -17.39
C VAL A 219 22.57 0.79 -18.82
N SER A 220 22.63 -0.17 -19.74
CA SER A 220 22.33 0.09 -21.15
C SER A 220 20.81 0.26 -21.37
N LYS A 221 20.43 0.98 -22.43
CA LYS A 221 19.01 1.16 -22.77
C LYS A 221 18.35 -0.19 -23.07
N THR A 222 19.05 -1.08 -23.78
CA THR A 222 18.60 -2.45 -24.08
C THR A 222 18.31 -3.23 -22.81
N GLU A 223 19.18 -3.12 -21.79
CA GLU A 223 18.97 -3.81 -20.52
C GLU A 223 17.72 -3.29 -19.79
N LYS A 224 17.50 -1.97 -19.77
CA LYS A 224 16.29 -1.38 -19.19
C LYS A 224 15.00 -1.83 -19.90
N ILE A 225 15.05 -2.08 -21.21
CA ILE A 225 13.89 -2.55 -21.99
C ILE A 225 13.63 -4.05 -21.79
N ILE A 226 14.69 -4.87 -21.75
CA ILE A 226 14.56 -6.32 -21.58
C ILE A 226 14.13 -6.68 -20.16
N PHE A 227 14.58 -5.93 -19.16
CA PHE A 227 14.28 -6.18 -17.75
C PHE A 227 12.78 -6.40 -17.45
N PRO A 228 11.85 -5.47 -17.79
CA PRO A 228 10.44 -5.67 -17.48
C PRO A 228 9.84 -6.90 -18.15
N ILE A 229 10.31 -7.25 -19.36
CA ILE A 229 9.84 -8.43 -20.10
C ILE A 229 10.28 -9.71 -19.38
N VAL A 230 11.57 -9.81 -19.05
CA VAL A 230 12.13 -10.98 -18.36
C VAL A 230 11.53 -11.17 -16.98
N ILE A 231 11.39 -10.09 -16.20
CA ILE A 231 10.78 -10.16 -14.86
C ILE A 231 9.32 -10.59 -14.95
N THR A 232 8.56 -10.07 -15.91
CA THR A 232 7.16 -10.49 -16.10
C THR A 232 7.07 -11.98 -16.41
N ILE A 233 7.83 -12.47 -17.40
CA ILE A 233 7.81 -13.89 -17.77
C ILE A 233 8.24 -14.74 -16.57
N PHE A 234 9.38 -14.43 -15.96
CA PHE A 234 9.91 -15.22 -14.86
C PHE A 234 8.96 -15.28 -13.65
N CYS A 235 8.47 -14.14 -13.16
CA CYS A 235 7.60 -14.09 -11.98
C CYS A 235 6.25 -14.75 -12.25
N VAL A 236 5.66 -14.56 -13.43
CA VAL A 236 4.36 -15.15 -13.78
C VAL A 236 4.46 -16.66 -13.98
N PHE A 237 5.52 -17.15 -14.63
CA PHE A 237 5.73 -18.60 -14.75
C PHE A 237 5.98 -19.27 -13.39
N LEU A 238 6.73 -18.60 -12.50
CA LEU A 238 6.99 -19.11 -11.16
C LEU A 238 5.73 -19.06 -10.28
N LEU A 239 4.93 -18.01 -10.39
CA LEU A 239 3.81 -17.72 -9.51
C LEU A 239 2.69 -16.96 -10.25
N PRO A 240 1.79 -17.67 -10.94
CA PRO A 240 0.78 -17.04 -11.81
C PRO A 240 -0.13 -16.01 -11.12
N SER A 241 -0.36 -16.16 -9.81
CA SER A 241 -1.17 -15.23 -9.00
C SER A 241 -0.61 -13.80 -8.95
N VAL A 242 0.69 -13.59 -9.24
CA VAL A 242 1.29 -12.24 -9.28
C VAL A 242 1.03 -11.49 -10.59
N ALA A 243 0.51 -12.17 -11.63
CA ALA A 243 0.40 -11.62 -12.97
C ALA A 243 -0.31 -10.25 -13.06
N PRO A 244 -1.44 -10.02 -12.36
CA PRO A 244 -2.10 -8.71 -12.40
C PRO A 244 -1.26 -7.57 -11.83
N LEU A 245 -0.46 -7.84 -10.79
CA LEU A 245 0.38 -6.83 -10.14
C LEU A 245 1.69 -6.63 -10.90
N ILE A 246 2.53 -7.67 -10.98
CA ILE A 246 3.85 -7.58 -11.61
C ILE A 246 3.73 -7.26 -13.11
N GLY A 247 2.77 -7.87 -13.81
CA GLY A 247 2.56 -7.60 -15.23
C GLY A 247 2.23 -6.14 -15.50
N MET A 248 1.37 -5.53 -14.68
CA MET A 248 0.99 -4.12 -14.86
C MET A 248 2.10 -3.17 -14.44
N LEU A 249 2.84 -3.46 -13.37
CA LEU A 249 4.04 -2.72 -12.98
C LEU A 249 5.10 -2.72 -14.08
N MET A 250 5.38 -3.88 -14.66
CA MET A 250 6.37 -4.02 -15.72
C MET A 250 5.88 -3.42 -17.05
N LEU A 251 4.58 -3.46 -17.33
CA LEU A 251 3.99 -2.76 -18.48
C LEU A 251 4.19 -1.24 -18.38
N GLY A 252 3.91 -0.66 -17.21
CA GLY A 252 4.21 0.75 -16.95
C GLY A 252 5.68 1.07 -17.10
N ASN A 253 6.57 0.20 -16.59
CA ASN A 253 8.01 0.38 -16.77
C ASN A 253 8.42 0.33 -18.25
N LEU A 254 7.84 -0.58 -19.03
CA LEU A 254 8.12 -0.68 -20.46
C LEU A 254 7.64 0.55 -21.23
N PHE A 255 6.50 1.15 -20.87
CA PHE A 255 6.05 2.42 -21.48
C PHE A 255 7.07 3.55 -21.29
N LYS A 256 7.71 3.60 -20.12
CA LYS A 256 8.79 4.55 -19.83
C LYS A 256 10.06 4.22 -20.60
N GLU A 257 10.44 2.95 -20.65
CA GLU A 257 11.75 2.54 -21.14
C GLU A 257 11.81 2.30 -22.65
N CYS A 258 10.71 2.07 -23.36
CA CYS A 258 10.76 1.79 -24.81
C CYS A 258 11.05 3.04 -25.66
N GLY A 259 10.80 4.25 -25.16
CA GLY A 259 11.09 5.52 -25.84
C GLY A 259 10.20 5.84 -27.05
N VAL A 260 9.14 5.06 -27.28
CA VAL A 260 8.17 5.28 -28.38
C VAL A 260 6.73 5.48 -27.89
N THR A 261 6.50 5.41 -26.57
CA THR A 261 5.17 5.54 -25.96
C THR A 261 5.09 6.67 -24.93
N ASP A 262 5.77 7.79 -25.17
CA ASP A 262 5.83 8.92 -24.23
C ASP A 262 4.45 9.40 -23.79
N ARG A 263 3.49 9.48 -24.73
CA ARG A 263 2.09 9.83 -24.41
C ARG A 263 1.41 8.83 -23.47
N LEU A 264 1.70 7.54 -23.61
CA LEU A 264 1.14 6.50 -22.73
C LEU A 264 1.81 6.54 -21.36
N SER A 265 3.13 6.66 -21.32
CA SER A 265 3.90 6.79 -20.07
C SER A 265 3.44 8.01 -19.26
N ASP A 266 3.33 9.17 -19.91
CA ASP A 266 2.86 10.40 -19.30
C ASP A 266 1.42 10.27 -18.78
N THR A 267 0.52 9.72 -19.59
CA THR A 267 -0.87 9.49 -19.18
C THR A 267 -0.95 8.53 -17.98
N ALA A 268 -0.18 7.45 -18.00
CA ALA A 268 -0.18 6.42 -16.95
C ALA A 268 0.33 6.94 -15.60
N GLN A 269 1.44 7.68 -15.59
CA GLN A 269 2.02 8.20 -14.34
C GLN A 269 1.29 9.43 -13.79
N ASN A 270 0.56 10.17 -14.65
CA ASN A 270 -0.16 11.38 -14.27
C ASN A 270 -1.68 11.17 -14.28
N ALA A 271 -2.36 11.47 -15.39
CA ALA A 271 -3.82 11.58 -15.46
C ALA A 271 -4.54 10.30 -15.02
N LEU A 272 -4.12 9.14 -15.53
CA LEU A 272 -4.72 7.85 -15.19
C LEU A 272 -4.51 7.53 -13.71
N MET A 273 -3.28 7.68 -13.20
CA MET A 273 -2.96 7.48 -11.79
C MET A 273 -3.85 8.34 -10.89
N ASN A 274 -4.02 9.62 -11.21
CA ASN A 274 -4.83 10.55 -10.42
C ASN A 274 -6.31 10.17 -10.44
N ILE A 275 -6.86 9.79 -11.60
CA ILE A 275 -8.26 9.34 -11.72
C ILE A 275 -8.49 8.08 -10.88
N VAL A 276 -7.63 7.07 -11.05
CA VAL A 276 -7.75 5.80 -10.33
C VAL A 276 -7.55 5.99 -8.83
N THR A 277 -6.64 6.89 -8.42
CA THR A 277 -6.42 7.23 -7.01
C THR A 277 -7.67 7.81 -6.37
N ILE A 278 -8.40 8.69 -7.07
CA ILE A 278 -9.67 9.24 -6.57
C ILE A 278 -10.70 8.11 -6.39
N PHE A 279 -10.89 7.27 -7.41
CA PHE A 279 -11.86 6.18 -7.34
C PHE A 279 -11.50 5.14 -6.27
N LEU A 280 -10.23 4.77 -6.17
CA LEU A 280 -9.73 3.87 -5.12
C LEU A 280 -9.98 4.49 -3.75
N GLY A 281 -9.54 5.73 -3.53
CA GLY A 281 -9.59 6.35 -2.20
C GLY A 281 -11.02 6.48 -1.70
N VAL A 282 -11.93 7.03 -2.51
CA VAL A 282 -13.34 7.19 -2.10
C VAL A 282 -14.00 5.84 -1.86
N SER A 283 -13.79 4.85 -2.74
CA SER A 283 -14.42 3.53 -2.59
C SER A 283 -13.87 2.74 -1.40
N VAL A 284 -12.56 2.80 -1.13
CA VAL A 284 -11.94 2.20 0.06
C VAL A 284 -12.46 2.88 1.33
N GLY A 285 -12.52 4.21 1.33
CA GLY A 285 -13.10 4.98 2.44
C GLY A 285 -14.53 4.57 2.74
N ALA A 286 -15.34 4.35 1.70
CA ALA A 286 -16.73 3.94 1.84
C ALA A 286 -16.91 2.63 2.62
N THR A 287 -15.92 1.75 2.57
CA THR A 287 -15.98 0.47 3.29
C THR A 287 -15.81 0.60 4.81
N ALA A 288 -15.34 1.75 5.31
CA ALA A 288 -15.13 2.00 6.73
C ALA A 288 -16.43 2.40 7.44
N VAL A 289 -17.37 1.45 7.57
CA VAL A 289 -18.65 1.65 8.29
C VAL A 289 -18.43 1.41 9.79
N GLY A 290 -19.05 2.23 10.63
CA GLY A 290 -18.74 2.31 12.07
C GLY A 290 -18.79 1.01 12.86
N GLU A 291 -19.75 0.13 12.58
CA GLU A 291 -19.85 -1.17 13.27
C GLU A 291 -18.63 -2.07 13.03
N LYS A 292 -18.10 -2.07 11.80
CA LYS A 292 -16.93 -2.89 11.43
C LYS A 292 -15.63 -2.21 11.84
N PHE A 293 -15.55 -0.89 11.67
CA PHE A 293 -14.32 -0.15 11.90
C PHE A 293 -13.98 0.04 13.38
N LEU A 294 -14.99 0.23 14.24
CA LEU A 294 -14.79 0.41 15.69
C LEU A 294 -14.62 -0.91 16.46
N ALA A 295 -14.64 -2.04 15.76
CA ALA A 295 -14.39 -3.35 16.35
C ALA A 295 -12.97 -3.44 16.93
N LEU A 296 -12.82 -4.18 18.04
CA LEU A 296 -11.54 -4.38 18.71
C LEU A 296 -10.48 -5.02 17.79
N ASP A 297 -10.92 -5.91 16.91
CA ASP A 297 -10.09 -6.53 15.87
C ASP A 297 -9.43 -5.49 14.97
N THR A 298 -10.14 -4.42 14.59
CA THR A 298 -9.59 -3.35 13.75
C THR A 298 -8.45 -2.62 14.45
N ILE A 299 -8.58 -2.34 15.75
CA ILE A 299 -7.50 -1.73 16.54
C ILE A 299 -6.29 -2.65 16.58
N LEU A 300 -6.51 -3.95 16.76
CA LEU A 300 -5.43 -4.93 16.79
C LEU A 300 -4.73 -5.05 15.42
N ILE A 301 -5.48 -5.04 14.31
CA ILE A 301 -4.94 -5.00 12.94
C ILE A 301 -4.04 -3.79 12.74
N ILE A 302 -4.51 -2.61 13.17
CA ILE A 302 -3.74 -1.37 13.14
C ILE A 302 -2.43 -1.60 13.91
N VAL A 303 -2.47 -1.98 15.18
CA VAL A 303 -1.26 -2.19 16.00
C VAL A 303 -0.30 -3.21 15.37
N LEU A 304 -0.81 -4.34 14.87
CA LEU A 304 -0.01 -5.37 14.20
C LEU A 304 0.68 -4.83 12.94
N GLY A 305 -0.02 -4.02 12.15
CA GLY A 305 0.56 -3.39 10.97
C GLY A 305 1.70 -2.41 11.32
N LEU A 306 1.61 -1.70 12.43
CA LEU A 306 2.68 -0.81 12.90
C LEU A 306 3.92 -1.62 13.30
N VAL A 307 3.72 -2.72 14.03
CA VAL A 307 4.79 -3.66 14.40
C VAL A 307 5.41 -4.27 13.14
N ALA A 308 4.59 -4.71 12.18
CA ALA A 308 5.03 -5.23 10.89
C ALA A 308 6.00 -4.28 10.20
N PHE A 309 5.60 -3.02 10.09
CA PHE A 309 6.39 -1.97 9.46
C PHE A 309 7.76 -1.76 10.15
N ALA A 310 7.77 -1.77 11.48
CA ALA A 310 9.01 -1.69 12.25
C ALA A 310 9.92 -2.89 11.93
N PHE A 311 9.39 -4.11 11.91
CA PHE A 311 10.16 -5.31 11.59
C PHE A 311 10.63 -5.38 10.14
N SER A 312 9.90 -4.81 9.18
CA SER A 312 10.38 -4.66 7.80
C SER A 312 11.64 -3.79 7.74
N THR A 313 11.66 -2.70 8.52
CA THR A 313 12.84 -1.84 8.63
C THR A 313 13.99 -2.56 9.33
N VAL A 314 13.70 -3.31 10.41
CA VAL A 314 14.69 -4.14 11.10
C VAL A 314 15.32 -5.15 10.14
N GLY A 315 14.51 -5.93 9.42
CA GLY A 315 14.97 -6.95 8.47
C GLY A 315 15.85 -6.36 7.37
N GLY A 316 15.41 -5.26 6.77
CA GLY A 316 16.18 -4.53 5.77
C GLY A 316 17.53 -4.04 6.29
N VAL A 317 17.55 -3.38 7.46
CA VAL A 317 18.79 -2.86 8.06
C VAL A 317 19.74 -3.98 8.48
N LEU A 318 19.26 -5.03 9.13
CA LEU A 318 20.08 -6.17 9.56
C LEU A 318 20.73 -6.86 8.35
N PHE A 319 19.98 -7.06 7.27
CA PHE A 319 20.55 -7.59 6.04
C PHE A 319 21.52 -6.60 5.38
N GLY A 320 21.24 -5.30 5.44
CA GLY A 320 22.17 -4.24 5.07
C GLY A 320 23.50 -4.31 5.82
N LYS A 321 23.48 -4.63 7.13
CA LYS A 321 24.70 -4.85 7.92
C LYS A 321 25.43 -6.11 7.50
N LEU A 322 24.70 -7.20 7.26
CA LEU A 322 25.30 -8.44 6.75
C LEU A 322 26.02 -8.19 5.41
N MET A 323 25.36 -7.47 4.49
CA MET A 323 25.96 -7.09 3.22
C MET A 323 27.15 -6.14 3.40
N CYS A 324 27.08 -5.19 4.32
CA CYS A 324 28.21 -4.32 4.68
C CYS A 324 29.41 -5.15 5.16
N PHE A 325 29.18 -6.12 6.04
CA PHE A 325 30.21 -7.02 6.56
C PHE A 325 30.85 -7.87 5.45
N ILE A 326 30.04 -8.57 4.65
CA ILE A 326 30.51 -9.43 3.55
C ILE A 326 31.31 -8.62 2.52
N THR A 327 30.85 -7.40 2.22
CA THR A 327 31.52 -6.53 1.23
C THR A 327 32.66 -5.68 1.80
N LYS A 328 33.00 -5.85 3.09
CA LYS A 328 34.04 -5.10 3.80
C LYS A 328 33.83 -3.58 3.74
N GLY A 329 32.59 -3.13 3.97
CA GLY A 329 32.25 -1.70 4.08
C GLY A 329 31.90 -1.00 2.78
N LYS A 330 31.55 -1.73 1.71
CA LYS A 330 31.13 -1.11 0.42
C LYS A 330 29.64 -0.74 0.39
N ILE A 331 28.84 -1.36 1.25
CA ILE A 331 27.38 -1.17 1.30
C ILE A 331 27.04 -0.44 2.59
N ASN A 332 26.34 0.68 2.48
CA ASN A 332 25.85 1.43 3.62
C ASN A 332 24.58 0.75 4.16
N PRO A 333 24.53 0.28 5.42
CA PRO A 333 23.36 -0.41 5.96
C PRO A 333 22.05 0.40 5.95
N LEU A 334 22.13 1.74 5.88
CA LEU A 334 20.94 2.59 5.79
C LEU A 334 20.10 2.33 4.54
N ILE A 335 20.71 1.89 3.44
CA ILE A 335 19.94 1.55 2.23
C ILE A 335 19.08 0.29 2.44
N GLY A 336 19.38 -0.52 3.45
CA GLY A 336 18.56 -1.66 3.83
C GLY A 336 17.18 -1.25 4.32
N ALA A 337 17.08 -0.17 5.11
CA ALA A 337 15.79 0.40 5.52
C ALA A 337 14.95 0.90 4.33
N ALA A 338 15.62 1.27 3.23
CA ALA A 338 14.94 1.66 2.01
C ALA A 338 14.30 0.48 1.28
N GLY A 339 14.55 -0.78 1.69
CA GLY A 339 13.88 -1.96 1.13
C GLY A 339 12.38 -2.03 1.45
N VAL A 340 11.91 -1.24 2.43
CA VAL A 340 10.47 -1.05 2.69
C VAL A 340 9.84 -0.33 1.50
N SER A 341 8.78 -0.90 0.92
CA SER A 341 8.29 -0.58 -0.44
C SER A 341 7.58 0.77 -0.62
N ALA A 342 7.79 1.71 0.31
CA ALA A 342 7.21 3.05 0.22
C ALA A 342 8.04 3.93 -0.72
N VAL A 343 7.76 3.80 -2.02
CA VAL A 343 8.42 4.57 -3.07
C VAL A 343 7.84 5.98 -3.14
N PRO A 344 8.67 7.04 -3.23
CA PRO A 344 10.12 7.10 -2.99
C PRO A 344 10.51 7.45 -1.54
N MET A 345 9.53 7.50 -0.62
CA MET A 345 9.67 7.99 0.76
C MET A 345 10.77 7.28 1.56
N ALA A 346 10.81 5.95 1.56
CA ALA A 346 11.79 5.17 2.34
C ALA A 346 13.23 5.47 1.90
N ALA A 347 13.47 5.60 0.59
CA ALA A 347 14.76 6.00 0.04
C ALA A 347 15.16 7.43 0.45
N ARG A 348 14.20 8.38 0.49
CA ARG A 348 14.46 9.74 0.98
C ARG A 348 14.80 9.76 2.47
N VAL A 349 14.16 8.93 3.28
CA VAL A 349 14.47 8.82 4.71
C VAL A 349 15.88 8.27 4.92
N ALA A 350 16.24 7.19 4.21
CA ALA A 350 17.59 6.66 4.22
C ALA A 350 18.64 7.70 3.80
N HIS A 351 18.35 8.47 2.75
CA HIS A 351 19.21 9.57 2.30
C HIS A 351 19.38 10.65 3.38
N ARG A 352 18.30 11.10 4.01
CA ARG A 352 18.34 12.12 5.06
C ARG A 352 19.13 11.65 6.29
N GLU A 353 18.95 10.40 6.71
CA GLU A 353 19.73 9.85 7.83
C GLU A 353 21.22 9.67 7.47
N GLY A 354 21.54 9.32 6.22
CA GLY A 354 22.92 9.30 5.73
C GLY A 354 23.56 10.69 5.74
N GLN A 355 22.83 11.71 5.28
CA GLN A 355 23.26 13.11 5.26
C GLN A 355 23.48 13.68 6.68
N LYS A 356 22.66 13.27 7.66
CA LYS A 356 22.87 13.63 9.07
C LYS A 356 24.18 13.06 9.64
N ALA A 357 24.60 11.89 9.17
CA ALA A 357 25.87 11.29 9.59
C ALA A 357 27.06 11.89 8.83
N ASN A 358 26.92 12.09 7.52
CA ASN A 358 27.92 12.69 6.64
C ASN A 358 27.24 13.56 5.57
N PRO A 359 27.36 14.90 5.61
CA PRO A 359 26.73 15.82 4.64
C PRO A 359 27.18 15.62 3.19
N LYS A 360 28.29 14.92 2.94
CA LYS A 360 28.77 14.60 1.58
C LYS A 360 28.24 13.26 1.07
N ASN A 361 27.44 12.52 1.85
CA ASN A 361 27.00 11.17 1.50
C ASN A 361 25.61 11.16 0.83
N PHE A 362 25.58 10.95 -0.49
CA PHE A 362 24.35 10.98 -1.28
C PHE A 362 23.79 9.58 -1.55
N LEU A 363 22.95 9.09 -0.63
CA LEU A 363 22.40 7.73 -0.72
C LEU A 363 21.14 7.60 -1.59
N LEU A 364 20.44 8.67 -1.99
CA LEU A 364 19.12 8.56 -2.61
C LEU A 364 19.13 7.64 -3.84
N MET A 365 20.05 7.85 -4.77
CA MET A 365 20.16 7.04 -5.98
C MET A 365 20.52 5.58 -5.69
N HIS A 366 21.21 5.28 -4.58
CA HIS A 366 21.52 3.92 -4.18
C HIS A 366 20.37 3.26 -3.42
N ALA A 367 19.65 4.02 -2.61
CA ALA A 367 18.51 3.58 -1.81
C ALA A 367 17.26 3.32 -2.67
N MET A 368 17.16 3.94 -3.85
CA MET A 368 16.08 3.63 -4.80
C MET A 368 16.11 2.17 -5.28
N GLY A 369 17.29 1.54 -5.41
CA GLY A 369 17.38 0.13 -5.80
C GLY A 369 16.62 -0.80 -4.85
N PRO A 370 16.97 -0.82 -3.55
CA PRO A 370 16.22 -1.56 -2.53
C PRO A 370 14.74 -1.20 -2.46
N ASN A 371 14.37 0.08 -2.61
CA ASN A 371 12.98 0.52 -2.51
C ASN A 371 12.11 -0.08 -3.63
N VAL A 372 12.62 -0.05 -4.86
CA VAL A 372 11.97 -0.69 -6.00
C VAL A 372 11.92 -2.21 -5.85
N ALA A 373 13.00 -2.81 -5.36
CA ALA A 373 13.02 -4.24 -5.02
C ALA A 373 11.96 -4.60 -3.97
N GLY A 374 11.69 -3.71 -3.02
CA GLY A 374 10.64 -3.85 -2.01
C GLY A 374 9.24 -3.94 -2.62
N VAL A 375 8.93 -3.13 -3.65
CA VAL A 375 7.64 -3.19 -4.36
C VAL A 375 7.47 -4.54 -5.06
N ILE A 376 8.52 -5.00 -5.77
CA ILE A 376 8.52 -6.33 -6.38
C ILE A 376 8.34 -7.41 -5.32
N GLY A 377 9.09 -7.32 -4.21
CA GLY A 377 9.05 -8.28 -3.11
C GLY A 377 7.68 -8.37 -2.45
N SER A 378 7.01 -7.24 -2.25
CA SER A 378 5.66 -7.18 -1.67
C SER A 378 4.63 -7.83 -2.60
N ALA A 379 4.69 -7.55 -3.90
CA ALA A 379 3.80 -8.17 -4.88
C ALA A 379 4.03 -9.70 -4.99
N VAL A 380 5.28 -10.15 -4.95
CA VAL A 380 5.62 -11.59 -4.91
C VAL A 380 5.11 -12.24 -3.63
N ALA A 381 5.30 -11.60 -2.47
CA ALA A 381 4.79 -12.09 -1.20
C ALA A 381 3.25 -12.19 -1.21
N ALA A 382 2.56 -11.18 -1.74
CA ALA A 382 1.10 -11.23 -1.91
C ALA A 382 0.66 -12.36 -2.84
N GLY A 383 1.31 -12.55 -3.98
CA GLY A 383 0.99 -13.68 -4.87
C GLY A 383 1.20 -15.02 -4.19
N PHE A 384 2.22 -15.15 -3.34
CA PHE A 384 2.49 -16.38 -2.60
C PHE A 384 1.40 -16.63 -1.56
N LEU A 385 1.05 -15.61 -0.77
CA LEU A 385 -0.04 -15.69 0.19
C LEU A 385 -1.37 -16.03 -0.51
N LEU A 386 -1.64 -15.44 -1.69
CA LEU A 386 -2.83 -15.76 -2.47
C LEU A 386 -2.83 -17.21 -2.97
N ALA A 387 -1.68 -17.73 -3.42
CA ALA A 387 -1.58 -19.12 -3.89
C ALA A 387 -1.75 -20.15 -2.74
N VAL A 388 -1.30 -19.79 -1.54
CA VAL A 388 -1.39 -20.65 -0.35
C VAL A 388 -2.78 -20.60 0.28
N PHE A 389 -3.35 -19.41 0.44
CA PHE A 389 -4.56 -19.18 1.23
C PHE A 389 -5.82 -18.85 0.42
N GLY A 390 -5.69 -18.37 -0.82
CA GLY A 390 -6.82 -17.93 -1.65
C GLY A 390 -7.54 -19.02 -2.41
N LYS A 391 -7.57 -20.25 -1.87
CA LYS A 391 -8.24 -21.40 -2.47
C LYS A 391 -9.71 -21.45 -2.12
#